data_AF-A0AAD0XCD8-F1
#
_entry.id   AF-A0AAD0XCD8-F1
#
_cell.length_a   1.000
_cell.length_b   1.000
_cell.length_c   1.000
_cell.angle_alpha   90.00
_cell.angle_beta   90.00
_cell.angle_gamma   90.00
#
_symmetry.space_group_name_H-M   'P 1'
#
loop_
_entity.id
_entity.type
_entity.pdbx_description
1 polymer ?
#
loop_
_entity_poly.entity_id
_entity_poly.type
_entity_poly.pdbx_seq_one_letter_code
_entity_poly.pdbx_strand_id
1 'polypeptide(L)'
;MNTHQGTEATHITDIIQVMNSGIDFYQKAQEKVEDPAIGALFQRMIDARKVSVERLQPYAVNEKGEREDGSSFAVEARRAYTALLTSFSSHNDKTYVKELEEVEDKTLEEIKAAMDKPQPADCEAALAKTLLTMQSCHTEMSRMQKH
;
A
#
# COMPACT_ATOMS: atom_id res chain seq x y z
N MET A 1 -5.77 -40.46 -11.43
CA MET A 1 -6.43 -39.15 -11.32
C MET A 1 -5.90 -38.50 -10.07
N ASN A 2 -4.86 -37.67 -10.18
CA ASN A 2 -4.37 -36.89 -9.04
C ASN A 2 -5.04 -35.52 -9.12
N THR A 3 -6.06 -35.32 -8.29
CA THR A 3 -6.56 -33.99 -7.96
C THR A 3 -5.46 -33.26 -7.19
N HIS A 4 -4.69 -32.43 -7.90
CA HIS A 4 -4.03 -31.31 -7.26
C HIS A 4 -5.14 -30.45 -6.66
N GLN A 5 -5.34 -30.55 -5.35
CA GLN A 5 -6.06 -29.55 -4.58
C GLN A 5 -5.31 -28.24 -4.81
N GLY A 6 -5.84 -27.40 -5.71
CA GLY A 6 -5.31 -26.06 -5.93
C GLY A 6 -5.48 -25.30 -4.64
N THR A 7 -4.36 -24.95 -3.99
CA THR A 7 -4.35 -23.96 -2.93
C THR A 7 -4.93 -22.68 -3.51
N GLU A 8 -6.11 -22.26 -3.06
CA GLU A 8 -6.68 -20.99 -3.48
C GLU A 8 -5.80 -19.85 -2.95
N ALA A 9 -5.64 -18.78 -3.73
CA ALA A 9 -5.05 -17.55 -3.20
C ALA A 9 -6.00 -17.00 -2.12
N THR A 10 -5.45 -16.58 -1.00
CA THR A 10 -6.25 -16.02 0.10
C THR A 10 -5.68 -14.66 0.49
N HIS A 11 -6.57 -13.72 0.80
CA HIS A 11 -6.23 -12.37 1.28
C HIS A 11 -5.55 -11.45 0.26
N ILE A 12 -5.53 -11.81 -1.02
CA ILE A 12 -5.00 -10.92 -2.06
C ILE A 12 -5.91 -9.72 -2.25
N THR A 13 -7.23 -9.92 -2.16
CA THR A 13 -8.18 -8.80 -2.18
C THR A 13 -7.92 -7.83 -1.03
N ASP A 14 -7.59 -8.33 0.16
CA ASP A 14 -7.28 -7.48 1.32
C ASP A 14 -6.03 -6.63 1.04
N ILE A 15 -4.98 -7.22 0.46
CA ILE A 15 -3.76 -6.49 0.09
C ILE A 15 -4.04 -5.44 -1.00
N ILE A 16 -4.83 -5.77 -2.02
CA ILE A 16 -5.21 -4.80 -3.06
C ILE A 16 -6.00 -3.64 -2.44
N GLN A 17 -6.93 -3.92 -1.54
CA GLN A 17 -7.70 -2.91 -0.83
C GLN A 17 -6.83 -1.99 0.05
N VAL A 18 -5.76 -2.51 0.66
CA VAL A 18 -4.75 -1.72 1.38
C VAL A 18 -3.95 -0.84 0.40
N MET A 19 -3.53 -1.37 -0.75
CA MET A 19 -2.82 -0.60 -1.77
C MET A 19 -3.67 0.53 -2.36
N ASN A 20 -4.93 0.24 -2.69
CA ASN A 20 -5.88 1.24 -3.20
C ASN A 20 -6.13 2.34 -2.19
N SER A 21 -6.23 1.99 -0.90
CA SER A 21 -6.32 2.98 0.19
C SER A 21 -5.10 3.91 0.23
N GLY A 22 -3.90 3.37 0.03
CA GLY A 22 -2.68 4.17 -0.07
C GLY A 22 -2.66 5.08 -1.31
N ILE A 23 -3.15 4.60 -2.46
CA ILE A 23 -3.26 5.42 -3.68
C ILE A 23 -4.16 6.62 -3.44
N ASP A 24 -5.37 6.38 -2.93
CA ASP A 24 -6.35 7.43 -2.61
C ASP A 24 -5.78 8.45 -1.62
N PHE A 25 -5.04 7.95 -0.62
CA PHE A 25 -4.36 8.76 0.36
C PHE A 25 -3.39 9.74 -0.32
N TYR A 26 -2.45 9.23 -1.11
CA TYR A 26 -1.39 10.06 -1.70
C TYR A 26 -1.96 11.02 -2.75
N GLN A 27 -2.98 10.62 -3.50
CA GLN A 27 -3.66 11.51 -4.45
C GLN A 27 -4.28 12.72 -3.75
N LYS A 28 -4.96 12.49 -2.61
CA LYS A 28 -5.57 13.60 -1.84
C LYS A 28 -4.51 14.44 -1.13
N ALA A 29 -3.40 13.84 -0.70
CA ALA A 29 -2.30 14.57 -0.10
C ALA A 29 -1.60 15.49 -1.11
N GLN A 30 -1.45 15.06 -2.38
CA GLN A 30 -0.89 15.90 -3.45
C GLN A 30 -1.70 17.18 -3.68
N GLU A 31 -3.02 17.20 -3.44
CA GLU A 31 -3.85 18.41 -3.57
C GLU A 31 -3.50 19.50 -2.53
N LYS A 32 -2.78 19.14 -1.46
CA LYS A 32 -2.46 20.03 -0.33
C LYS A 32 -0.97 20.34 -0.21
N VAL A 33 -0.14 19.70 -1.02
CA VAL A 33 1.32 19.87 -0.97
C VAL A 33 1.74 21.01 -1.90
N GLU A 34 2.47 21.98 -1.34
CA GLU A 34 3.04 23.09 -2.10
C GLU A 34 4.47 22.79 -2.58
N ASP A 35 5.24 21.99 -1.84
CA ASP A 35 6.61 21.62 -2.20
C ASP A 35 6.63 20.60 -3.36
N PRO A 36 7.19 20.96 -4.53
CA PRO A 36 7.29 20.05 -5.66
C PRO A 36 8.06 18.75 -5.37
N ALA A 37 9.04 18.77 -4.46
CA ALA A 37 9.81 17.60 -4.10
C ALA A 37 8.96 16.57 -3.35
N ILE A 38 8.10 17.02 -2.43
CA ILE A 38 7.14 16.18 -1.71
C ILE A 38 6.08 15.66 -2.69
N GLY A 39 5.56 16.54 -3.56
CA GLY A 39 4.58 16.13 -4.58
C GLY A 39 5.10 15.03 -5.51
N ALA A 40 6.37 15.13 -5.93
CA ALA A 40 7.04 14.11 -6.73
C ALA A 40 7.24 12.80 -5.96
N LEU A 41 7.51 12.86 -4.65
CA LEU A 41 7.63 11.68 -3.80
C LEU A 41 6.30 10.95 -3.69
N PHE A 42 5.21 11.66 -3.42
CA PHE A 42 3.86 11.08 -3.37
C PHE A 42 3.46 10.44 -4.70
N GLN A 43 3.84 11.06 -5.83
CA GLN A 43 3.60 10.46 -7.14
C GLN A 43 4.30 9.10 -7.29
N ARG A 44 5.55 8.99 -6.84
CA ARG A 44 6.28 7.71 -6.86
C ARG A 44 5.60 6.66 -5.97
N MET A 45 5.08 7.06 -4.81
CA MET A 45 4.33 6.17 -3.92
C MET A 45 3.04 5.65 -4.57
N ILE A 46 2.32 6.51 -5.29
CA ILE A 46 1.11 6.15 -6.06
C ILE A 46 1.46 5.14 -7.15
N ASP A 47 2.47 5.44 -7.96
CA ASP A 47 2.83 4.61 -9.11
C ASP A 47 3.30 3.23 -8.67
N ALA A 48 4.10 3.15 -7.61
CA ALA A 48 4.55 1.90 -7.01
C ALA A 48 3.39 1.01 -6.54
N ARG A 49 2.36 1.62 -5.94
CA ARG A 49 1.15 0.91 -5.50
C ARG A 49 0.30 0.46 -6.67
N LYS A 50 0.10 1.29 -7.70
CA LYS A 50 -0.64 0.90 -8.92
C LYS A 50 -0.01 -0.30 -9.61
N VAL A 51 1.32 -0.31 -9.73
CA VAL A 51 2.06 -1.46 -10.29
C VAL A 51 1.86 -2.71 -9.42
N SER A 52 1.82 -2.56 -8.10
CA SER A 52 1.59 -3.66 -7.18
C SER A 52 0.15 -4.19 -7.24
N VAL A 53 -0.84 -3.32 -7.38
CA VAL A 53 -2.25 -3.69 -7.60
C VAL A 53 -2.38 -4.51 -8.87
N GLU A 54 -1.93 -4.00 -10.01
CA GLU A 54 -2.05 -4.73 -11.28
C GLU A 54 -1.32 -6.08 -11.27
N ARG A 55 -0.21 -6.19 -10.53
CA ARG A 55 0.49 -7.47 -10.33
C ARG A 55 -0.36 -8.50 -9.57
N LEU A 56 -1.18 -8.04 -8.63
CA LEU A 56 -1.97 -8.89 -7.75
C LEU A 56 -3.37 -9.22 -8.30
N GLN A 57 -3.91 -8.41 -9.21
CA GLN A 57 -5.25 -8.58 -9.78
C GLN A 57 -5.56 -9.98 -10.33
N PRO A 58 -4.65 -10.69 -11.05
CA PRO A 58 -4.93 -12.04 -11.51
C PRO A 58 -5.26 -13.02 -10.38
N TYR A 59 -4.64 -12.83 -9.20
CA TYR A 59 -4.85 -13.68 -8.03
C TYR A 59 -6.14 -13.30 -7.27
N ALA A 60 -6.53 -12.03 -7.29
CA ALA A 60 -7.84 -11.60 -6.79
C ALA A 60 -8.99 -12.19 -7.61
N VAL A 61 -8.86 -12.23 -8.94
CA VAL A 61 -9.82 -12.91 -9.81
C VAL A 61 -9.89 -14.40 -9.50
N ASN A 62 -8.77 -15.05 -9.20
CA ASN A 62 -8.76 -16.45 -8.77
C ASN A 62 -9.41 -16.63 -7.39
N GLU A 63 -9.27 -15.66 -6.47
CA GLU A 63 -9.80 -15.72 -5.11
C GLU A 63 -11.31 -15.42 -5.02
N LYS A 64 -11.80 -14.40 -5.75
CA LYS A 64 -13.19 -13.90 -5.66
C LYS A 64 -14.00 -13.98 -6.95
N GLY A 65 -13.37 -14.37 -8.06
CA GLY A 65 -14.01 -14.42 -9.38
C GLY A 65 -14.05 -13.08 -10.13
N GLU A 66 -13.57 -12.00 -9.52
CA GLU A 66 -13.57 -10.66 -10.10
C GLU A 66 -12.33 -9.85 -9.66
N ARG A 67 -12.09 -8.73 -10.35
CA ARG A 67 -11.05 -7.78 -9.98
C ARG A 67 -11.44 -7.07 -8.67
N GLU A 68 -10.44 -6.74 -7.87
CA GLU A 68 -10.64 -5.96 -6.65
C GLU A 68 -10.28 -4.49 -6.91
N ASP A 69 -11.28 -3.63 -6.99
CA ASP A 69 -11.11 -2.19 -7.21
C ASP A 69 -11.47 -1.36 -5.96
N GLY A 70 -11.88 -2.03 -4.87
CA GLY A 70 -12.25 -1.42 -3.61
C GLY A 70 -11.04 -1.00 -2.77
N SER A 71 -11.35 -0.27 -1.69
CA SER A 71 -10.37 0.21 -0.71
C SER A 71 -10.82 -0.18 0.69
N SER A 72 -9.90 -0.66 1.52
CA SER A 72 -10.13 -0.93 2.95
C SER A 72 -9.35 0.05 3.79
N PHE A 73 -10.05 1.06 4.29
CA PHE A 73 -9.47 2.03 5.21
C PHE A 73 -9.72 1.55 6.65
N ALA A 74 -8.68 1.02 7.31
CA ALA A 74 -8.74 0.87 8.75
C ALA A 74 -9.04 2.25 9.40
N VAL A 75 -9.83 2.27 10.47
CA VAL A 75 -10.22 3.53 11.14
C VAL A 75 -9.00 4.31 11.60
N GLU A 76 -7.95 3.62 12.05
CA GLU A 76 -6.68 4.21 12.45
C GLU A 76 -5.96 4.88 11.28
N ALA A 77 -5.95 4.26 10.10
CA ALA A 77 -5.43 4.90 8.89
C ALA A 77 -6.24 6.16 8.57
N ARG A 78 -7.58 6.15 8.74
CA ARG A 78 -8.49 7.31 8.52
C ARG A 78 -8.11 8.46 9.42
N ARG A 79 -7.80 8.16 10.67
CA ARG A 79 -7.43 9.14 11.68
C ARG A 79 -6.05 9.72 11.40
N ALA A 80 -5.04 8.88 11.16
CA ALA A 80 -3.71 9.32 10.74
C ALA A 80 -3.79 10.19 9.47
N TYR A 81 -4.59 9.78 8.49
CA TYR A 81 -4.88 10.53 7.27
C TYR A 81 -5.51 11.91 7.51
N THR A 82 -6.49 11.99 8.40
CA THR A 82 -7.16 13.26 8.70
C THR A 82 -6.23 14.19 9.47
N ALA A 83 -5.41 13.64 10.37
CA ALA A 83 -4.38 14.39 11.09
C ALA A 83 -3.32 14.94 10.13
N LEU A 84 -2.83 14.11 9.20
CA LEU A 84 -1.89 14.47 8.14
C LEU A 84 -2.37 15.67 7.30
N LEU A 85 -3.58 15.59 6.74
CA LEU A 85 -4.16 16.69 5.96
C LEU A 85 -4.32 17.99 6.76
N THR A 86 -4.68 17.85 8.04
CA THR A 86 -4.82 19.01 8.95
C THR A 86 -3.44 19.63 9.24
N SER A 87 -2.42 18.80 9.42
CA SER A 87 -1.03 19.22 9.68
C SER A 87 -0.41 19.97 8.50
N PHE A 88 -0.61 19.49 7.27
CA PHE A 88 -0.17 20.18 6.05
C PHE A 88 -0.77 21.59 5.91
N SER A 89 -1.99 21.79 6.41
CA SER A 89 -2.64 23.10 6.42
C SER A 89 -1.99 24.08 7.41
N SER A 90 -1.13 23.60 8.32
CA SER A 90 -0.66 24.34 9.51
C SER A 90 0.82 24.77 9.50
N HIS A 91 1.55 24.62 8.38
CA HIS A 91 2.96 25.04 8.22
C HIS A 91 3.95 24.37 9.20
N ASN A 92 3.75 23.09 9.54
CA ASN A 92 4.62 22.36 10.47
C ASN A 92 5.21 21.12 9.80
N ASP A 93 6.31 21.31 9.06
CA ASP A 93 6.80 20.36 8.06
C ASP A 93 7.33 19.02 8.60
N LYS A 94 7.53 18.88 9.92
CA LYS A 94 8.18 17.70 10.51
C LYS A 94 7.23 16.66 11.10
N THR A 95 5.97 17.01 11.36
CA THR A 95 5.03 16.11 12.06
C THR A 95 4.41 15.08 11.11
N TYR A 96 4.18 15.45 9.85
CA TYR A 96 3.45 14.59 8.91
C TYR A 96 4.30 13.40 8.40
N VAL A 97 5.63 13.52 8.34
CA VAL A 97 6.48 12.42 7.83
C VAL A 97 6.45 11.18 8.72
N LYS A 98 6.28 11.35 10.03
CA LYS A 98 6.17 10.23 10.98
C LYS A 98 4.86 9.47 10.80
N GLU A 99 3.76 10.20 10.67
CA GLU A 99 2.43 9.59 10.47
C GLU A 99 2.34 8.84 9.13
N LEU A 100 3.04 9.31 8.09
CA LEU A 100 3.18 8.58 6.83
C LEU A 100 3.97 7.28 6.99
N GLU A 101 5.07 7.31 7.74
CA GLU A 101 5.90 6.13 7.99
C GLU A 101 5.11 5.04 8.74
N GLU A 102 4.31 5.41 9.75
CA GLU A 102 3.44 4.47 10.47
C GLU A 102 2.42 3.78 9.53
N VAL A 103 1.93 4.47 8.50
CA VAL A 103 1.02 3.90 7.50
C VAL A 103 1.77 2.96 6.54
N GLU A 104 2.99 3.33 6.13
CA GLU A 104 3.84 2.47 5.29
C GLU A 104 4.25 1.20 6.04
N ASP A 105 4.60 1.31 7.33
CA ASP A 105 4.92 0.16 8.20
C ASP A 105 3.73 -0.80 8.30
N LYS A 106 2.53 -0.28 8.57
CA LYS A 106 1.32 -1.12 8.61
C LYS A 106 1.06 -1.80 7.27
N THR A 107 1.29 -1.11 6.15
CA THR A 107 1.18 -1.70 4.81
C THR A 107 2.14 -2.88 4.65
N LEU A 108 3.39 -2.76 5.13
CA LEU A 108 4.37 -3.84 5.09
C LEU A 108 3.99 -5.02 6.00
N GLU A 109 3.42 -4.75 7.17
CA GLU A 109 2.92 -5.77 8.09
C GLU A 109 1.77 -6.59 7.47
N GLU A 110 0.81 -5.93 6.83
CA GLU A 110 -0.31 -6.62 6.16
C GLU A 110 0.19 -7.53 5.03
N ILE A 111 1.14 -7.06 4.20
CA ILE A 111 1.74 -7.89 3.14
C ILE A 111 2.44 -9.11 3.73
N LYS A 112 3.24 -8.93 4.80
CA LYS A 112 3.94 -10.04 5.46
C LYS A 112 2.95 -11.04 6.06
N ALA A 113 1.88 -10.54 6.70
CA ALA A 113 0.83 -11.39 7.25
C ALA A 113 0.07 -12.18 6.17
N ALA A 114 -0.08 -11.63 4.96
CA ALA A 114 -0.62 -12.35 3.81
C ALA A 114 0.37 -13.39 3.25
N MET A 115 1.68 -13.13 3.31
CA MET A 115 2.71 -14.09 2.90
C MET A 115 2.77 -15.33 3.79
N ASP A 116 2.45 -15.19 5.08
CA ASP A 116 2.42 -16.32 6.03
C ASP A 116 1.24 -17.29 5.80
N LYS A 117 0.33 -16.97 4.88
CA LYS A 117 -0.86 -17.77 4.59
C LYS A 117 -0.63 -18.72 3.41
N PRO A 118 -1.25 -19.91 3.41
CA PRO A 118 -1.15 -20.84 2.29
C PRO A 118 -1.64 -20.22 0.99
N GLN A 119 -0.81 -20.31 -0.05
CA GLN A 119 -1.13 -19.79 -1.39
C GLN A 119 -0.27 -20.47 -2.46
N PRO A 120 -0.65 -20.39 -3.73
CA PRO A 120 0.17 -20.84 -4.85
C PRO A 120 1.55 -20.18 -4.90
N ALA A 121 2.57 -20.91 -5.39
CA ALA A 121 3.95 -20.42 -5.45
C ALA A 121 4.13 -19.18 -6.35
N ASP A 122 3.32 -19.05 -7.40
CA ASP A 122 3.29 -17.86 -8.26
C ASP A 122 2.66 -16.66 -7.54
N CYS A 123 1.61 -16.88 -6.74
CA CYS A 123 1.00 -15.87 -5.86
C CYS A 123 1.99 -15.38 -4.80
N GLU A 124 2.71 -16.29 -4.14
CA GLU A 124 3.77 -15.97 -3.18
C GLU A 124 4.88 -15.14 -3.83
N ALA A 125 5.32 -15.51 -5.05
CA ALA A 125 6.31 -14.74 -5.80
C ALA A 125 5.81 -13.34 -6.19
N ALA A 126 4.52 -13.18 -6.47
CA ALA A 126 3.90 -11.89 -6.75
C ALA A 126 3.87 -11.01 -5.49
N LEU A 127 3.48 -11.56 -4.33
CA LEU A 127 3.53 -10.88 -3.04
C LEU A 127 4.96 -10.48 -2.65
N ALA A 128 5.94 -11.37 -2.82
CA ALA A 128 7.34 -11.06 -2.51
C ALA A 128 7.87 -9.87 -3.33
N LYS A 129 7.53 -9.79 -4.62
CA LYS A 129 7.84 -8.63 -5.46
C LYS A 129 7.13 -7.36 -4.97
N THR A 130 5.90 -7.50 -4.50
CA THR A 130 5.11 -6.38 -3.95
C THR A 130 5.72 -5.88 -2.64
N LEU A 131 6.11 -6.79 -1.75
CA LEU A 131 6.84 -6.46 -0.53
C LEU A 131 8.12 -5.68 -0.83
N LEU A 132 8.93 -6.13 -1.78
CA LEU A 132 10.16 -5.42 -2.16
C LEU A 132 9.88 -4.01 -2.68
N THR A 133 8.82 -3.87 -3.47
CA THR A 133 8.40 -2.57 -4.01
C THR A 133 8.01 -1.62 -2.87
N MET A 134 7.21 -2.09 -1.91
CA MET A 134 6.78 -1.29 -0.77
C MET A 134 7.91 -1.01 0.23
N GLN A 135 8.87 -1.92 0.40
CA GLN A 135 10.06 -1.66 1.20
C GLN A 135 10.92 -0.53 0.62
N SER A 136 10.99 -0.45 -0.71
CA SER A 136 11.64 0.68 -1.39
C SER A 136 10.91 1.99 -1.12
N CYS A 137 9.57 1.98 -1.19
CA CYS A 137 8.73 3.14 -0.85
C CYS A 137 8.97 3.62 0.59
N HIS A 138 8.90 2.70 1.56
CA HIS A 138 9.18 3.00 2.96
C HIS A 138 10.57 3.61 3.14
N THR A 139 11.61 3.00 2.53
CA THR A 139 12.99 3.51 2.62
C THR A 139 13.12 4.92 2.05
N GLU A 140 12.40 5.23 0.97
CA GLU A 140 12.38 6.56 0.39
C GLU A 140 11.70 7.57 1.34
N MET A 141 10.60 7.18 1.99
CA MET A 141 9.90 7.99 2.99
C MET A 141 10.79 8.28 4.21
N SER A 142 11.46 7.26 4.77
CA SER A 142 12.35 7.43 5.92
C SER A 142 13.54 8.36 5.63
N ARG A 143 13.98 8.47 4.36
CA ARG A 143 15.05 9.41 3.98
C ARG A 143 14.59 10.85 4.06
N MET A 144 13.31 11.13 3.82
CA MET A 144 12.76 12.48 3.91
C MET A 144 12.80 13.02 5.34
N GLN A 145 12.64 12.18 6.37
CA GLN A 145 12.74 12.60 7.77
C GLN A 145 14.13 13.13 8.16
N LYS A 146 15.17 12.71 7.45
CA LYS A 146 16.57 13.02 7.80
C LYS A 146 17.06 14.34 7.21
N HIS A 147 16.28 14.96 6.32
CA HIS A 147 16.56 16.25 5.69
C HIS A 147 15.74 17.36 6.35
#